data_AF-A0A7C0X3U4-F1
#
_entry.id   AF-A0A7C0X3U4-F1
#
_cell.length_a   1.000
_cell.length_b   1.000
_cell.length_c   1.000
_cell.angle_alpha   90.00
_cell.angle_beta   90.00
_cell.angle_gamma   90.00
#
_symmetry.space_group_name_H-M   'P 1'
#
loop_
_entity.id
_entity.type
_entity.pdbx_description
1 polymer ?
#
loop_
_entity_poly.entity_id
_entity_poly.type
_entity_poly.pdbx_seq_one_letter_code
_entity_poly.pdbx_strand_id
1 'polypeptide(L)'
;MFCYQCSQTASGTGCTIRGVCGKEPTEARLMDNLLLATKGMSAYLYHARELGYTDSDIDAFLERSFYATFTNVNFDAEDLLRLAIEAGEMNIRTMRLLKQAHIETFGEPEPTKVQTGIVKGHGIIATGHGFKALSELLKQSEGSGVNVYTHSELLPAHGYPGLKNHKHLIGNLGKAWFDQKQLFSKYPVAILGTSNCVLLPKDDYRDRMFTTGPARLPRVKHLDGYDYTEVIDRALSLPELEEDTGGVVLTTGFSKAKILSLKDKIKQLVEEGKIRHFFLVGGCDSPLKKAQYYREFTERLPRDTIIFTLACGKFRINDLDLGDIEGIPRLIDLGQCNDSIVAIDIVEALSELFGVGINELPLTIILSWMEQKAVAILWSLLSLGLKSIYLGPIIPGWVNDDILNVLVEDYDLKLIGDPEEDIRKILQ
;
A
#
# COMPACT_ATOMS: atom_id res chain seq x y z
N MET A 1 -0.86 -19.98 20.17
CA MET A 1 -0.58 -20.30 18.76
C MET A 1 -1.84 -20.87 18.10
N PHE A 2 -1.84 -21.08 16.78
CA PHE A 2 -2.81 -21.95 16.11
C PHE A 2 -2.13 -22.63 14.92
N CYS A 3 -1.89 -23.94 14.99
CA CYS A 3 -1.25 -24.69 13.91
C CYS A 3 -1.97 -26.02 13.67
N TYR A 4 -2.35 -26.27 12.42
CA TYR A 4 -3.13 -27.45 12.00
C TYR A 4 -2.60 -28.14 10.73
N GLN A 5 -1.35 -27.86 10.36
CA GLN A 5 -0.84 -28.24 9.03
C GLN A 5 -0.44 -29.72 8.90
N CYS A 6 -0.30 -30.46 10.01
CA CYS A 6 0.08 -31.87 10.00
C CYS A 6 -1.01 -32.78 10.58
N SER A 7 -0.96 -34.06 10.19
CA SER A 7 -1.90 -35.10 10.63
C SER A 7 -1.86 -35.39 12.13
N GLN A 8 -0.80 -34.97 12.83
CA GLN A 8 -0.63 -35.13 14.28
C GLN A 8 -1.17 -33.96 15.09
N THR A 9 -1.84 -32.99 14.47
CA THR A 9 -2.38 -31.83 15.18
C THR A 9 -3.29 -32.24 16.34
N ALA A 10 -3.25 -31.50 17.44
CA ALA A 10 -3.95 -31.84 18.68
C ALA A 10 -5.45 -32.07 18.42
N SER A 11 -5.95 -33.21 18.90
CA SER A 11 -7.34 -33.68 18.71
C SER A 11 -7.82 -33.73 17.25
N GLY A 12 -6.90 -33.75 16.27
CA GLY A 12 -7.24 -33.67 14.85
C GLY A 12 -7.80 -32.31 14.41
N THR A 13 -7.72 -31.27 15.24
CA THR A 13 -8.32 -29.95 14.95
C THR A 13 -7.30 -28.81 14.90
N GLY A 14 -6.35 -28.74 15.84
CA GLY A 14 -5.44 -27.60 15.94
C GLY A 14 -4.63 -27.59 17.23
N CYS A 15 -3.31 -27.36 17.11
CA CYS A 15 -2.44 -27.08 18.24
C CYS A 15 -2.61 -25.62 18.67
N THR A 16 -3.16 -25.38 19.87
CA THR A 16 -3.46 -24.02 20.37
C THR A 16 -2.54 -23.57 21.51
N ILE A 17 -2.04 -24.51 22.32
CA ILE A 17 -1.14 -24.26 23.45
C ILE A 17 0.31 -24.54 23.07
N ARG A 18 0.59 -25.75 22.57
CA ARG A 18 1.91 -26.21 22.10
C ARG A 18 1.71 -27.19 20.95
N GLY A 19 2.65 -27.24 20.01
CA GLY A 19 2.63 -28.23 18.93
C GLY A 19 2.87 -29.65 19.47
N VAL A 20 2.13 -30.64 18.97
CA VAL A 20 2.41 -32.07 19.25
C VAL A 20 3.83 -32.44 18.79
N CYS A 21 4.33 -31.78 17.74
CA CYS A 21 5.70 -31.92 17.25
C CYS A 21 6.77 -31.21 18.11
N GLY A 22 6.39 -30.57 19.22
CA GLY A 22 7.31 -29.84 20.10
C GLY A 22 7.47 -28.35 19.80
N LYS A 23 6.84 -27.82 18.74
CA LYS A 23 6.88 -26.38 18.39
C LYS A 23 6.25 -25.53 19.50
N GLU A 24 6.96 -24.54 20.01
CA GLU A 24 6.43 -23.61 21.02
C GLU A 24 5.59 -22.50 20.36
N PRO A 25 4.83 -21.73 21.15
CA PRO A 25 4.04 -20.63 20.61
C PRO A 25 4.85 -19.60 19.85
N THR A 26 6.04 -19.25 20.31
CA THR A 26 6.87 -18.19 19.72
C THR A 26 7.35 -18.58 18.32
N GLU A 27 7.88 -19.78 18.10
CA GLU A 27 8.27 -20.20 16.75
C GLU A 27 7.05 -20.32 15.83
N ALA A 28 5.90 -20.78 16.35
CA ALA A 28 4.67 -20.81 15.56
C ALA A 28 4.24 -19.41 15.10
N ARG A 29 4.38 -18.40 15.96
CA ARG A 29 4.09 -17.00 15.62
C ARG A 29 5.09 -16.40 14.65
N LEU A 30 6.38 -16.71 14.79
CA LEU A 30 7.41 -16.29 13.83
C LEU A 30 7.19 -16.92 12.46
N MET A 31 6.77 -18.19 12.39
CA MET A 31 6.36 -18.81 11.13
C MET A 31 5.11 -18.15 10.52
N ASP A 32 4.08 -17.85 11.32
CA ASP A 32 2.89 -17.12 10.86
C ASP A 32 3.30 -15.77 10.25
N ASN A 33 4.19 -15.05 10.95
CA ASN A 33 4.74 -13.78 10.50
C ASN A 33 5.50 -13.90 9.17
N LEU A 34 6.45 -14.84 9.06
CA LEU A 34 7.24 -15.07 7.85
C LEU A 34 6.33 -15.35 6.66
N LEU A 35 5.28 -16.17 6.84
CA LEU A 35 4.29 -16.44 5.80
C LEU A 35 3.47 -15.19 5.42
N LEU A 36 3.16 -14.30 6.36
CA LEU A 36 2.46 -13.04 6.08
C LEU A 36 3.36 -12.08 5.28
N ALA A 37 4.63 -11.92 5.67
CA ALA A 37 5.60 -11.12 4.92
C ALA A 37 5.80 -11.67 3.49
N THR A 38 5.96 -12.99 3.37
CA THR A 38 6.10 -13.70 2.09
C THR A 38 4.89 -13.50 1.18
N LYS A 39 3.66 -13.52 1.72
CA LYS A 39 2.43 -13.20 0.97
C LYS A 39 2.41 -11.76 0.48
N GLY A 40 2.80 -10.80 1.32
CA GLY A 40 2.90 -9.40 0.94
C GLY A 40 3.87 -9.18 -0.22
N MET A 41 5.08 -9.73 -0.09
CA MET A 41 6.11 -9.68 -1.12
C MET A 41 5.64 -10.34 -2.43
N SER A 42 4.99 -11.51 -2.34
CA SER A 42 4.43 -12.21 -3.50
C SER A 42 3.41 -11.38 -4.28
N ALA A 43 2.66 -10.50 -3.61
CA ALA A 43 1.70 -9.61 -4.28
C ALA A 43 2.41 -8.56 -5.16
N TYR A 44 3.56 -8.05 -4.73
CA TYR A 44 4.37 -7.13 -5.55
C TYR A 44 5.07 -7.85 -6.69
N LEU A 45 5.65 -9.02 -6.40
CA LEU A 45 6.31 -9.84 -7.42
C LEU A 45 5.32 -10.27 -8.52
N TYR A 46 4.07 -10.59 -8.15
CA TYR A 46 3.01 -10.90 -9.11
C TYR A 46 2.84 -9.76 -10.12
N HIS A 47 2.70 -8.51 -9.66
CA HIS A 47 2.53 -7.36 -10.55
C HIS A 47 3.78 -7.04 -11.38
N ALA A 48 4.98 -7.32 -10.86
CA ALA A 48 6.22 -7.18 -11.65
C ALA A 48 6.26 -8.21 -12.78
N ARG A 49 5.87 -9.47 -12.49
CA ARG A 49 5.81 -10.56 -13.47
C ARG A 49 4.76 -10.34 -14.54
N GLU A 50 3.63 -9.72 -14.23
CA GLU A 50 2.62 -9.31 -15.23
C GLU A 50 3.19 -8.35 -16.29
N LEU A 51 4.26 -7.63 -15.95
CA LEU A 51 4.98 -6.72 -16.84
C LEU A 51 6.24 -7.36 -17.45
N GLY A 52 6.51 -8.64 -17.18
CA GLY A 52 7.66 -9.38 -17.71
C GLY A 52 8.94 -9.28 -16.86
N TYR A 53 8.86 -8.76 -15.64
CA TYR A 53 10.01 -8.61 -14.75
C TYR A 53 10.09 -9.75 -13.74
N THR A 54 11.27 -10.33 -13.58
CA THR A 54 11.55 -11.48 -12.70
C THR A 54 12.90 -11.30 -12.01
N ASP A 55 13.08 -11.95 -10.87
CA ASP A 55 14.35 -11.96 -10.13
C ASP A 55 14.52 -13.32 -9.42
N SER A 56 15.59 -14.03 -9.75
CA SER A 56 15.84 -15.39 -9.23
C SER A 56 16.16 -15.43 -7.74
N ASP A 57 16.70 -14.35 -7.17
CA ASP A 57 17.04 -14.31 -5.74
C ASP A 57 15.76 -14.20 -4.90
N ILE A 58 14.80 -13.41 -5.39
CA ILE A 58 13.45 -13.32 -4.78
C ILE A 58 12.76 -14.69 -4.86
N ASP A 59 12.84 -15.36 -6.01
CA ASP A 59 12.23 -16.69 -6.21
C ASP A 59 12.84 -17.75 -5.28
N ALA A 60 14.17 -17.78 -5.18
CA ALA A 60 14.87 -18.68 -4.27
C ALA A 60 14.55 -18.40 -2.79
N PHE A 61 14.35 -17.13 -2.41
CA PHE A 61 13.94 -16.78 -1.05
C PHE A 61 12.50 -17.22 -0.75
N LEU A 62 11.57 -17.10 -1.71
CA LEU A 62 10.21 -17.61 -1.54
C LEU A 62 10.24 -19.11 -1.21
N GLU A 63 10.99 -19.90 -1.99
CA GLU A 63 11.13 -21.34 -1.76
C GLU A 63 11.67 -21.66 -0.36
N ARG A 64 12.77 -21.00 0.04
CA ARG A 64 13.38 -21.17 1.38
C ARG A 64 12.40 -20.80 2.49
N SER A 65 11.70 -19.68 2.36
CA SER A 65 10.75 -19.19 3.37
C SER A 65 9.60 -20.15 3.58
N PHE A 66 9.02 -20.69 2.50
CA PHE A 66 7.98 -21.70 2.63
C PHE A 66 8.51 -22.98 3.28
N TYR A 67 9.67 -23.48 2.83
CA TYR A 67 10.23 -24.73 3.33
C TYR A 67 10.59 -24.65 4.83
N ALA A 68 11.10 -23.50 5.30
CA ALA A 68 11.41 -23.28 6.71
C ALA A 68 10.18 -23.44 7.64
N THR A 69 8.96 -23.24 7.12
CA THR A 69 7.71 -23.32 7.92
C THR A 69 7.07 -24.71 7.94
N PHE A 70 7.69 -25.70 7.28
CA PHE A 70 7.19 -27.07 7.25
C PHE A 70 7.26 -27.75 8.61
N THR A 71 6.42 -28.77 8.79
CA THR A 71 6.45 -29.61 9.99
C THR A 71 7.80 -30.31 10.10
N ASN A 72 8.42 -30.19 11.27
CA ASN A 72 9.71 -30.81 11.61
C ASN A 72 10.91 -30.30 10.81
N VAL A 73 10.88 -29.04 10.34
CA VAL A 73 12.01 -28.43 9.62
C VAL A 73 12.79 -27.45 10.48
N ASN A 74 12.19 -26.33 10.90
CA ASN A 74 12.86 -25.31 11.67
C ASN A 74 12.17 -25.09 13.03
N PHE A 75 12.91 -25.23 14.12
CA PHE A 75 12.44 -24.93 15.49
C PHE A 75 13.34 -23.89 16.18
N ASP A 76 14.25 -23.25 15.42
CA ASP A 76 15.14 -22.22 15.92
C ASP A 76 14.48 -20.84 15.75
N ALA A 77 14.11 -20.22 16.86
CA ALA A 77 13.48 -18.91 16.88
C ALA A 77 14.40 -17.80 16.34
N GLU A 78 15.72 -17.88 16.59
CA GLU A 78 16.68 -16.90 16.09
C GLU A 78 16.81 -17.01 14.57
N ASP A 79 16.80 -18.23 14.03
CA ASP A 79 16.82 -18.45 12.60
C ASP A 79 15.55 -17.95 11.90
N LEU A 80 14.38 -18.20 12.49
CA LEU A 80 13.12 -17.66 11.99
C LEU A 80 13.08 -16.13 12.01
N LEU A 81 13.68 -15.50 13.03
CA LEU A 81 13.84 -14.05 13.08
C LEU A 81 14.78 -13.54 11.98
N ARG A 82 15.93 -14.20 11.76
CA ARG A 82 16.84 -13.88 10.64
C ARG A 82 16.13 -13.97 9.29
N LEU A 83 15.32 -15.00 9.07
CA LEU A 83 14.50 -15.15 7.86
C LEU A 83 13.46 -14.03 7.72
N ALA A 84 12.89 -13.54 8.82
CA ALA A 84 11.95 -12.42 8.78
C ALA A 84 12.64 -11.09 8.41
N ILE A 85 13.86 -10.87 8.89
CA ILE A 85 14.70 -9.74 8.47
C ILE A 85 15.09 -9.86 6.99
N GLU A 86 15.53 -11.04 6.56
CA GLU A 86 15.83 -11.31 5.14
C GLU A 86 14.58 -11.12 4.26
N ALA A 87 13.38 -11.45 4.75
CA ALA A 87 12.12 -11.16 4.05
C ALA A 87 11.92 -9.66 3.83
N GLY A 88 12.33 -8.83 4.78
CA GLY A 88 12.34 -7.38 4.67
C GLY A 88 13.24 -6.90 3.54
N GLU A 89 14.47 -7.43 3.47
CA GLU A 89 15.46 -7.12 2.43
C GLU A 89 14.98 -7.57 1.04
N MET A 90 14.45 -8.78 0.95
CA MET A 90 13.89 -9.31 -0.30
C MET A 90 12.63 -8.55 -0.72
N ASN A 91 11.84 -8.04 0.22
CA ASN A 91 10.71 -7.18 -0.10
C ASN A 91 11.15 -5.80 -0.62
N ILE A 92 12.24 -5.21 -0.09
CA ILE A 92 12.84 -4.00 -0.66
C ILE A 92 13.25 -4.26 -2.11
N ARG A 93 13.94 -5.38 -2.37
CA ARG A 93 14.32 -5.79 -3.73
C ARG A 93 13.10 -5.97 -4.63
N THR A 94 12.03 -6.58 -4.12
CA THR A 94 10.79 -6.81 -4.87
C THR A 94 10.08 -5.50 -5.21
N MET A 95 10.00 -4.56 -4.25
CA MET A 95 9.42 -3.24 -4.52
C MET A 95 10.27 -2.44 -5.51
N ARG A 96 11.62 -2.54 -5.46
CA ARG A 96 12.52 -1.95 -6.47
C ARG A 96 12.25 -2.54 -7.86
N LEU A 97 12.14 -3.86 -7.97
CA LEU A 97 11.81 -4.54 -9.23
C LEU A 97 10.46 -4.08 -9.79
N LEU A 98 9.43 -4.01 -8.95
CA LEU A 98 8.10 -3.53 -9.38
C LEU A 98 8.14 -2.06 -9.78
N LYS A 99 8.87 -1.20 -9.05
CA LYS A 99 8.99 0.21 -9.39
C LYS A 99 9.71 0.40 -10.72
N GLN A 100 10.79 -0.36 -10.97
CA GLN A 100 11.46 -0.41 -12.27
C GLN A 100 10.48 -0.80 -13.37
N ALA A 101 9.73 -1.89 -13.18
CA ALA A 101 8.74 -2.36 -14.14
C ALA A 101 7.69 -1.27 -14.47
N HIS A 102 7.19 -0.57 -13.46
CA HIS A 102 6.26 0.54 -13.65
C HIS A 102 6.87 1.72 -14.43
N ILE A 103 8.08 2.15 -14.07
CA ILE A 103 8.74 3.30 -14.74
C ILE A 103 9.10 2.96 -16.19
N GLU A 104 9.68 1.79 -16.44
CA GLU A 104 10.08 1.38 -17.80
C GLU A 104 8.86 1.15 -18.71
N THR A 105 7.73 0.70 -18.16
CA THR A 105 6.50 0.47 -18.95
C THR A 105 5.65 1.73 -19.12
N PHE A 106 5.49 2.53 -18.07
CA PHE A 106 4.51 3.63 -18.01
C PHE A 106 5.13 5.02 -17.83
N GLY A 107 6.46 5.13 -17.74
CA GLY A 107 7.18 6.38 -17.52
C GLY A 107 7.31 6.76 -16.05
N GLU A 108 8.22 7.68 -15.76
CA GLU A 108 8.41 8.22 -14.41
C GLU A 108 7.16 8.98 -13.95
N PRO A 109 6.66 8.77 -12.72
CA PRO A 109 5.54 9.55 -12.19
C PRO A 109 5.84 11.04 -12.08
N GLU A 110 4.84 11.84 -12.40
CA GLU A 110 4.86 13.29 -12.26
C GLU A 110 3.68 13.77 -11.40
N PRO A 111 3.88 14.81 -10.56
CA PRO A 111 2.80 15.40 -9.77
C PRO A 111 1.62 15.78 -10.66
N THR A 112 0.47 15.17 -10.39
CA THR A 112 -0.73 15.28 -11.21
C THR A 112 -1.94 15.55 -10.31
N LYS A 113 -2.75 16.53 -10.71
CA LYS A 113 -4.05 16.81 -10.09
C LYS A 113 -5.08 15.83 -10.64
N VAL A 114 -5.85 15.21 -9.76
CA VAL A 114 -6.82 14.17 -10.10
C VAL A 114 -8.21 14.60 -9.65
N GLN A 115 -9.15 14.63 -10.60
CA GLN A 115 -10.54 14.98 -10.32
C GLN A 115 -11.23 13.84 -9.57
N THR A 116 -12.16 14.19 -8.67
CA THR A 116 -13.05 13.23 -7.97
C THR A 116 -14.50 13.29 -8.44
N GLY A 117 -14.75 14.10 -9.47
CA GLY A 117 -16.02 14.19 -10.17
C GLY A 117 -16.20 13.15 -11.27
N ILE A 118 -17.39 13.13 -11.85
CA ILE A 118 -17.78 12.35 -13.02
C ILE A 118 -18.12 13.28 -14.19
N VAL A 119 -17.91 12.79 -15.40
CA VAL A 119 -18.27 13.49 -16.64
C VAL A 119 -19.40 12.72 -17.30
N LYS A 120 -20.13 13.38 -18.20
CA LYS A 120 -21.23 12.76 -18.92
C LYS A 120 -20.78 11.54 -19.74
N GLY A 121 -21.55 10.45 -19.70
CA GLY A 121 -21.37 9.26 -20.54
C GLY A 121 -21.24 7.94 -19.77
N HIS A 122 -20.95 6.86 -20.47
CA HIS A 122 -20.76 5.54 -19.86
C HIS A 122 -19.46 5.47 -19.05
N GLY A 123 -19.42 4.57 -18.05
CA GLY A 123 -18.29 4.51 -17.13
C GLY A 123 -17.82 3.09 -16.79
N ILE A 124 -16.53 2.97 -16.46
CA ILE A 124 -15.92 1.83 -15.79
C ILE A 124 -15.15 2.32 -14.56
N ILE A 125 -15.32 1.67 -13.41
CA ILE A 125 -14.46 1.86 -12.24
C ILE A 125 -13.48 0.69 -12.14
N ALA A 126 -12.18 0.97 -12.26
CA ALA A 126 -11.12 0.02 -11.98
C ALA A 126 -10.65 0.15 -10.53
N THR A 127 -10.39 -0.98 -9.86
CA THR A 127 -9.85 -1.00 -8.49
C THR A 127 -8.83 -2.11 -8.26
N GLY A 128 -8.11 -2.06 -7.15
CA GLY A 128 -6.97 -2.91 -6.85
C GLY A 128 -5.66 -2.19 -7.13
N HIS A 129 -4.67 -2.90 -7.67
CA HIS A 129 -3.31 -2.38 -7.88
C HIS A 129 -2.80 -2.61 -9.31
N GLY A 130 -3.52 -3.38 -10.13
CA GLY A 130 -3.01 -3.87 -11.42
C GLY A 130 -2.92 -2.80 -12.49
N PHE A 131 -1.75 -2.18 -12.64
CA PHE A 131 -1.49 -1.21 -13.72
C PHE A 131 -1.47 -1.85 -15.10
N LYS A 132 -1.01 -3.10 -15.22
CA LYS A 132 -1.13 -3.86 -16.48
C LYS A 132 -2.60 -4.00 -16.89
N ALA A 133 -3.46 -4.42 -15.95
CA ALA A 133 -4.89 -4.54 -16.19
C ALA A 133 -5.53 -3.19 -16.57
N LEU A 134 -5.20 -2.11 -15.87
CA LEU A 134 -5.68 -0.76 -16.21
C LEU A 134 -5.20 -0.31 -17.60
N SER A 135 -3.94 -0.55 -17.94
CA SER A 135 -3.39 -0.19 -19.25
C SER A 135 -4.10 -0.91 -20.40
N GLU A 136 -4.33 -2.22 -20.27
CA GLU A 136 -5.05 -2.98 -21.30
C GLU A 136 -6.52 -2.54 -21.42
N LEU A 137 -7.16 -2.20 -20.30
CA LEU A 137 -8.50 -1.61 -20.32
C LEU A 137 -8.52 -0.28 -21.07
N LEU A 138 -7.60 0.62 -20.75
CA LEU A 138 -7.52 1.94 -21.38
C LEU A 138 -7.30 1.85 -22.90
N LYS A 139 -6.39 0.95 -23.34
CA LYS A 139 -6.15 0.71 -24.76
C LYS A 139 -7.38 0.20 -25.49
N GLN A 140 -8.10 -0.74 -24.90
CA GLN A 140 -9.26 -1.37 -25.54
C GLN A 140 -10.50 -0.46 -25.53
N SER A 141 -10.64 0.40 -24.53
CA SER A 141 -11.76 1.32 -24.42
C SER A 141 -11.51 2.68 -25.10
N GLU A 142 -10.35 2.90 -25.69
CA GLU A 142 -10.05 4.14 -26.44
C GLU A 142 -11.04 4.30 -27.61
N GLY A 143 -11.73 5.44 -27.67
CA GLY A 143 -12.68 5.74 -28.73
C GLY A 143 -14.03 4.99 -28.64
N SER A 144 -14.27 4.18 -27.59
CA SER A 144 -15.55 3.46 -27.42
C SER A 144 -16.68 4.32 -26.86
N GLY A 145 -16.36 5.51 -26.34
CA GLY A 145 -17.31 6.37 -25.61
C GLY A 145 -17.45 6.03 -24.12
N VAL A 146 -16.60 5.14 -23.58
CA VAL A 146 -16.58 4.78 -22.17
C VAL A 146 -15.49 5.55 -21.42
N ASN A 147 -15.87 6.23 -20.35
CA ASN A 147 -14.97 6.87 -19.40
C ASN A 147 -14.44 5.85 -18.38
N VAL A 148 -13.16 5.96 -18.03
CA VAL A 148 -12.50 5.11 -17.03
C VAL A 148 -12.16 5.93 -15.80
N TYR A 149 -12.51 5.38 -14.63
CA TYR A 149 -12.22 5.93 -13.32
C TYR A 149 -11.39 4.94 -12.51
N THR A 150 -10.44 5.45 -11.74
CA THR A 150 -9.72 4.67 -10.74
C THR A 150 -10.46 4.69 -9.41
N HIS A 151 -10.20 3.70 -8.56
CA HIS A 151 -10.64 3.68 -7.17
C HIS A 151 -9.55 3.12 -6.27
N SER A 152 -9.40 3.75 -5.10
CA SER A 152 -8.46 3.36 -4.05
C SER A 152 -7.01 3.30 -4.53
N GLU A 153 -6.36 2.13 -4.48
CA GLU A 153 -4.94 1.93 -4.81
C GLU A 153 -4.59 2.09 -6.30
N LEU A 154 -5.57 2.38 -7.17
CA LEU A 154 -5.28 2.80 -8.56
C LEU A 154 -5.17 4.31 -8.73
N LEU A 155 -5.46 5.15 -7.71
CA LEU A 155 -5.24 6.60 -7.77
C LEU A 155 -3.85 6.99 -8.33
N PRO A 156 -2.74 6.35 -7.93
CA PRO A 156 -1.40 6.72 -8.41
C PRO A 156 -1.18 6.52 -9.92
N ALA A 157 -2.03 5.76 -10.62
CA ALA A 157 -1.95 5.58 -12.07
C ALA A 157 -1.96 6.92 -12.82
N HIS A 158 -2.67 7.92 -12.28
CA HIS A 158 -2.73 9.27 -12.83
C HIS A 158 -1.39 10.01 -12.83
N GLY A 159 -0.41 9.56 -12.04
CA GLY A 159 0.94 10.12 -12.07
C GLY A 159 1.78 9.67 -13.27
N TYR A 160 1.48 8.50 -13.86
CA TYR A 160 2.31 7.85 -14.87
C TYR A 160 1.94 8.32 -16.29
N PRO A 161 2.88 8.91 -17.07
CA PRO A 161 2.61 9.41 -18.42
C PRO A 161 1.94 8.39 -19.36
N GLY A 162 2.40 7.14 -19.34
CA GLY A 162 1.87 6.04 -20.17
C GLY A 162 0.44 5.60 -19.81
N LEU A 163 -0.11 6.06 -18.70
CA LEU A 163 -1.51 5.82 -18.30
C LEU A 163 -2.34 7.10 -18.39
N LYS A 164 -1.84 8.21 -17.83
CA LYS A 164 -2.58 9.49 -17.74
C LYS A 164 -2.82 10.18 -19.09
N ASN A 165 -2.06 9.84 -20.12
CA ASN A 165 -2.23 10.41 -21.46
C ASN A 165 -3.50 9.90 -22.19
N HIS A 166 -4.14 8.84 -21.68
CA HIS A 166 -5.46 8.41 -22.15
C HIS A 166 -6.53 9.39 -21.68
N LYS A 167 -7.13 10.15 -22.61
CA LYS A 167 -8.04 11.26 -22.28
C LYS A 167 -9.33 10.82 -21.59
N HIS A 168 -9.73 9.56 -21.78
CA HIS A 168 -10.89 8.96 -21.13
C HIS A 168 -10.55 8.35 -19.76
N LEU A 169 -9.30 8.44 -19.27
CA LEU A 169 -8.98 8.24 -17.86
C LEU A 169 -9.32 9.53 -17.10
N ILE A 170 -10.52 9.60 -16.53
CA ILE A 170 -11.12 10.86 -16.09
C ILE A 170 -10.64 11.30 -14.69
N GLY A 171 -10.60 10.37 -13.75
CA GLY A 171 -10.35 10.71 -12.36
C GLY A 171 -10.40 9.52 -11.41
N ASN A 172 -10.45 9.81 -10.11
CA ASN A 172 -10.55 8.80 -9.07
C ASN A 172 -11.85 8.97 -8.27
N LEU A 173 -12.68 7.91 -8.23
CA LEU A 173 -13.93 7.91 -7.47
C LEU A 173 -13.75 7.18 -6.15
N GLY A 174 -14.39 7.71 -5.09
CA GLY A 174 -14.36 7.13 -3.75
C GLY A 174 -13.05 7.35 -3.01
N LYS A 175 -12.83 6.52 -1.99
CA LYS A 175 -11.76 6.63 -0.99
C LYS A 175 -10.95 5.33 -0.92
N ALA A 176 -10.64 4.89 0.30
CA ALA A 176 -10.05 3.59 0.55
C ALA A 176 -11.06 2.46 0.33
N TRP A 177 -10.54 1.26 0.09
CA TRP A 177 -11.27 0.06 -0.34
C TRP A 177 -12.62 -0.25 0.33
N PHE A 178 -12.85 0.13 1.59
CA PHE A 178 -14.05 -0.26 2.33
C PHE A 178 -15.28 0.60 2.02
N ASP A 179 -15.15 1.73 1.31
CA ASP A 179 -16.30 2.51 0.81
C ASP A 179 -16.93 1.91 -0.45
N GLN A 180 -16.25 0.93 -1.08
CA GLN A 180 -16.59 0.43 -2.41
C GLN A 180 -18.03 -0.08 -2.52
N LYS A 181 -18.60 -0.66 -1.45
CA LYS A 181 -19.99 -1.14 -1.45
C LYS A 181 -21.02 -0.02 -1.61
N GLN A 182 -20.72 1.17 -1.11
CA GLN A 182 -21.57 2.34 -1.28
C GLN A 182 -21.31 2.98 -2.64
N LEU A 183 -20.03 3.14 -2.99
CA LEU A 183 -19.59 3.71 -4.26
C LEU A 183 -20.15 2.95 -5.47
N PHE A 184 -19.98 1.63 -5.47
CA PHE A 184 -20.37 0.76 -6.58
C PHE A 184 -21.89 0.67 -6.72
N SER A 185 -22.66 0.72 -5.62
CA SER A 185 -24.12 0.87 -5.68
C SER A 185 -24.54 2.23 -6.26
N LYS A 186 -23.83 3.31 -5.89
CA LYS A 186 -24.17 4.69 -6.30
C LYS A 186 -24.06 4.88 -7.81
N TYR A 187 -22.98 4.43 -8.42
CA TYR A 187 -22.72 4.67 -9.83
C TYR A 187 -23.13 3.48 -10.70
N PRO A 188 -24.01 3.67 -11.72
CA PRO A 188 -24.46 2.61 -12.61
C PRO A 188 -23.40 2.31 -13.69
N VAL A 189 -22.20 1.93 -13.29
CA VAL A 189 -21.03 1.70 -14.16
C VAL A 189 -20.52 0.27 -14.06
N ALA A 190 -19.79 -0.22 -15.06
CA ALA A 190 -19.11 -1.51 -14.91
C ALA A 190 -17.92 -1.37 -13.94
N ILE A 191 -17.55 -2.47 -13.27
CA ILE A 191 -16.49 -2.47 -12.24
C ILE A 191 -15.47 -3.55 -12.58
N LEU A 192 -14.18 -3.21 -12.58
CA LEU A 192 -13.08 -4.15 -12.78
C LEU A 192 -12.20 -4.24 -11.53
N GLY A 193 -12.28 -5.36 -10.82
CA GLY A 193 -11.40 -5.68 -9.69
C GLY A 193 -10.13 -6.39 -10.13
N THR A 194 -8.97 -5.74 -9.98
CA THR A 194 -7.66 -6.24 -10.47
C THR A 194 -6.84 -6.98 -9.42
N SER A 195 -7.03 -6.67 -8.14
CA SER A 195 -6.39 -7.33 -7.01
C SER A 195 -7.15 -7.01 -5.72
N ASN A 196 -6.59 -7.30 -4.54
CA ASN A 196 -7.21 -6.88 -3.28
C ASN A 196 -7.21 -5.33 -3.16
N CYS A 197 -8.16 -4.71 -2.46
CA CYS A 197 -9.26 -5.33 -1.72
C CYS A 197 -10.58 -5.19 -2.47
N VAL A 198 -11.07 -6.32 -2.99
CA VAL A 198 -12.44 -6.43 -3.52
C VAL A 198 -13.34 -7.05 -2.46
N LEU A 199 -14.49 -6.44 -2.18
CA LEU A 199 -15.46 -6.96 -1.22
C LEU A 199 -16.51 -7.83 -1.89
N LEU A 200 -17.13 -8.73 -1.11
CA LEU A 200 -18.31 -9.46 -1.55
C LEU A 200 -19.37 -8.46 -2.07
N PRO A 201 -19.80 -8.59 -3.34
CA PRO A 201 -20.63 -7.58 -3.96
C PRO A 201 -22.05 -7.64 -3.42
N LYS A 202 -22.71 -6.49 -3.38
CA LYS A 202 -24.17 -6.43 -3.19
C LYS A 202 -24.88 -6.92 -4.46
N ASP A 203 -26.13 -7.35 -4.31
CA ASP A 203 -26.94 -7.85 -5.42
C ASP A 203 -27.17 -6.81 -6.52
N ASP A 204 -27.21 -5.52 -6.18
CA ASP A 204 -27.53 -4.39 -7.07
C ASP A 204 -26.42 -4.00 -8.06
N TYR A 205 -25.19 -4.47 -7.87
CA TYR A 205 -24.07 -4.22 -8.81
C TYR A 205 -23.27 -5.46 -9.18
N ARG A 206 -23.57 -6.63 -8.60
CA ARG A 206 -22.80 -7.85 -8.82
C ARG A 206 -22.72 -8.24 -10.29
N ASP A 207 -23.81 -8.09 -11.03
CA ASP A 207 -23.95 -8.48 -12.43
C ASP A 207 -23.21 -7.55 -13.41
N ARG A 208 -22.67 -6.43 -12.91
CA ARG A 208 -21.80 -5.49 -13.65
C ARG A 208 -20.40 -5.38 -13.04
N MET A 209 -20.05 -6.28 -12.14
CA MET A 209 -18.70 -6.42 -11.60
C MET A 209 -17.97 -7.57 -12.30
N PHE A 210 -16.70 -7.34 -12.58
CA PHE A 210 -15.76 -8.28 -13.15
C PHE A 210 -14.51 -8.36 -12.27
N THR A 211 -13.83 -9.49 -12.33
CA THR A 211 -12.51 -9.67 -11.71
C THR A 211 -11.51 -10.19 -12.73
N THR A 212 -10.24 -9.87 -12.53
CA THR A 212 -9.11 -10.36 -13.32
C THR A 212 -7.92 -10.62 -12.39
N GLY A 213 -6.89 -11.28 -12.90
CA GLY A 213 -5.67 -11.60 -12.16
C GLY A 213 -5.94 -12.45 -10.91
N PRO A 214 -5.39 -12.09 -9.73
CA PRO A 214 -5.54 -12.89 -8.52
C PRO A 214 -6.89 -12.69 -7.82
N ALA A 215 -7.66 -11.66 -8.19
CA ALA A 215 -8.94 -11.37 -7.58
C ALA A 215 -10.01 -12.35 -8.08
N ARG A 216 -10.74 -12.98 -7.17
CA ARG A 216 -11.90 -13.83 -7.48
C ARG A 216 -12.99 -13.63 -6.44
N LEU A 217 -14.24 -13.51 -6.89
CA LEU A 217 -15.41 -13.31 -6.04
C LEU A 217 -16.53 -14.27 -6.44
N PRO A 218 -17.34 -14.76 -5.49
CA PRO A 218 -18.43 -15.67 -5.80
C PRO A 218 -19.49 -14.99 -6.65
N ARG A 219 -19.92 -15.66 -7.73
CA ARG A 219 -20.96 -15.18 -8.66
C ARG A 219 -20.62 -13.85 -9.35
N VAL A 220 -19.34 -13.50 -9.42
CA VAL A 220 -18.80 -12.39 -10.21
C VAL A 220 -18.06 -13.00 -11.38
N LYS A 221 -18.24 -12.43 -12.58
CA LYS A 221 -17.53 -12.94 -13.75
C LYS A 221 -16.02 -12.72 -13.60
N HIS A 222 -15.23 -13.77 -13.80
CA HIS A 222 -13.78 -13.68 -13.85
C HIS A 222 -13.33 -13.72 -15.31
N LEU A 223 -12.40 -12.85 -15.66
CA LEU A 223 -11.82 -12.75 -16.99
C LEU A 223 -10.42 -13.35 -16.95
N ASP A 224 -10.23 -14.42 -17.72
CA ASP A 224 -8.92 -15.05 -17.85
C ASP A 224 -8.08 -14.21 -18.84
N GLY A 225 -7.08 -13.50 -18.30
CA GLY A 225 -6.24 -12.60 -19.08
C GLY A 225 -6.78 -11.17 -19.16
N TYR A 226 -6.52 -10.52 -20.31
CA TYR A 226 -6.71 -9.08 -20.48
C TYR A 226 -7.71 -8.71 -21.59
N ASP A 227 -8.53 -9.64 -22.09
CA ASP A 227 -9.65 -9.30 -22.98
C ASP A 227 -10.79 -8.68 -22.16
N TYR A 228 -11.02 -7.38 -22.35
CA TYR A 228 -12.01 -6.60 -21.64
C TYR A 228 -13.20 -6.19 -22.50
N THR A 229 -13.38 -6.83 -23.66
CA THR A 229 -14.54 -6.62 -24.54
C THR A 229 -15.85 -6.66 -23.75
N GLU A 230 -16.03 -7.68 -22.91
CA GLU A 230 -17.24 -7.82 -22.10
C GLU A 230 -17.43 -6.74 -21.02
N VAL A 231 -16.34 -6.20 -20.48
CA VAL A 231 -16.41 -5.10 -19.50
C VAL A 231 -16.90 -3.84 -20.19
N ILE A 232 -16.37 -3.58 -21.39
CA ILE A 232 -16.69 -2.41 -22.22
C ILE A 232 -18.14 -2.50 -22.71
N ASP A 233 -18.55 -3.65 -23.26
CA ASP A 233 -19.93 -3.91 -23.68
C ASP A 233 -20.90 -3.74 -22.50
N ARG A 234 -20.54 -4.25 -21.32
CA ARG A 234 -21.35 -4.07 -20.12
C ARG A 234 -21.45 -2.59 -19.76
N ALA A 235 -20.36 -1.83 -19.80
CA ALA A 235 -20.37 -0.39 -19.52
C ALA A 235 -21.30 0.38 -20.47
N LEU A 236 -21.25 0.08 -21.77
CA LEU A 236 -22.11 0.68 -22.80
C LEU A 236 -23.59 0.31 -22.65
N SER A 237 -23.89 -0.84 -22.05
CA SER A 237 -25.28 -1.26 -21.78
C SER A 237 -25.91 -0.57 -20.56
N LEU A 238 -25.11 0.06 -19.71
CA LEU A 238 -25.58 0.69 -18.48
C LEU A 238 -25.95 2.16 -18.72
N PRO A 239 -26.81 2.76 -17.88
CA PRO A 239 -27.15 4.18 -17.98
C PRO A 239 -25.92 5.09 -18.03
N GLU A 240 -25.99 6.16 -18.83
CA GLU A 240 -24.98 7.22 -18.79
C GLU A 240 -24.95 7.90 -17.42
N LEU A 241 -23.76 8.33 -17.02
CA LEU A 241 -23.55 9.24 -15.91
C LEU A 241 -23.94 10.66 -16.31
N GLU A 242 -24.51 11.40 -15.37
CA GLU A 242 -24.65 12.85 -15.46
C GLU A 242 -23.44 13.54 -14.84
N GLU A 243 -23.03 14.67 -15.40
CA GLU A 243 -21.84 15.39 -14.92
C GLU A 243 -22.01 15.88 -13.47
N ASP A 244 -20.98 15.66 -12.65
CA ASP A 244 -20.86 16.13 -11.28
C ASP A 244 -19.39 16.45 -11.03
N THR A 245 -19.08 17.71 -10.70
CA THR A 245 -17.70 18.19 -10.54
C THR A 245 -16.95 17.54 -9.39
N GLY A 246 -17.65 16.83 -8.50
CA GLY A 246 -17.05 16.26 -7.29
C GLY A 246 -16.75 17.34 -6.25
N GLY A 247 -16.21 16.91 -5.12
CA GLY A 247 -16.00 17.79 -3.96
C GLY A 247 -14.55 18.20 -3.70
N VAL A 248 -13.57 17.47 -4.23
CA VAL A 248 -12.13 17.64 -3.93
C VAL A 248 -11.28 17.32 -5.15
N VAL A 249 -10.16 18.02 -5.32
CA VAL A 249 -9.11 17.66 -6.29
C VAL A 249 -7.94 17.06 -5.53
N LEU A 250 -7.60 15.80 -5.84
CA LEU A 250 -6.48 15.10 -5.21
C LEU A 250 -5.18 15.41 -5.95
N THR A 251 -4.04 15.16 -5.32
CA THR A 251 -2.72 15.21 -5.98
C THR A 251 -1.96 13.90 -5.72
N THR A 252 -1.34 13.35 -6.76
CA THR A 252 -0.52 12.13 -6.69
C THR A 252 0.67 12.20 -7.66
N GLY A 253 1.55 11.21 -7.64
CA GLY A 253 2.62 11.06 -8.65
C GLY A 253 3.95 11.71 -8.29
N PHE A 254 4.24 11.92 -7.00
CA PHE A 254 5.55 12.42 -6.59
C PHE A 254 6.61 11.31 -6.63
N SER A 255 7.39 11.27 -7.71
CA SER A 255 8.52 10.37 -7.88
C SER A 255 9.74 10.72 -7.03
N LYS A 256 10.65 9.76 -6.85
CA LYS A 256 12.00 9.99 -6.31
C LYS A 256 12.69 11.13 -7.07
N ALA A 257 12.71 11.06 -8.40
CA ALA A 257 13.33 12.09 -9.23
C ALA A 257 12.75 13.48 -8.96
N LYS A 258 11.42 13.56 -8.80
CA LYS A 258 10.76 14.84 -8.49
C LYS A 258 11.13 15.37 -7.11
N ILE A 259 11.15 14.53 -6.07
CA ILE A 259 11.53 14.95 -4.71
C ILE A 259 13.00 15.36 -4.66
N LEU A 260 13.89 14.58 -5.29
CA LEU A 260 15.32 14.91 -5.33
C LEU A 260 15.62 16.18 -6.12
N SER A 261 14.77 16.55 -7.10
CA SER A 261 14.89 17.86 -7.77
C SER A 261 14.68 19.04 -6.82
N LEU A 262 14.07 18.81 -5.66
CA LEU A 262 13.84 19.82 -4.61
C LEU A 262 14.86 19.72 -3.45
N LYS A 263 15.83 18.80 -3.51
CA LYS A 263 16.70 18.46 -2.37
C LYS A 263 17.45 19.66 -1.79
N ASP A 264 18.00 20.53 -2.64
CA ASP A 264 18.80 21.67 -2.18
C ASP A 264 17.91 22.69 -1.46
N LYS A 265 16.70 22.89 -1.97
CA LYS A 265 15.68 23.74 -1.34
C LYS A 265 15.18 23.14 -0.02
N ILE A 266 14.94 21.82 0.01
CA ILE A 266 14.57 21.12 1.25
C ILE A 266 15.67 21.30 2.30
N LYS A 267 16.94 21.08 1.92
CA LYS A 267 18.09 21.26 2.80
C LYS A 267 18.15 22.68 3.34
N GLN A 268 18.06 23.68 2.47
CA GLN A 268 18.03 25.09 2.86
C GLN A 268 16.92 25.38 3.88
N LEU A 269 15.69 24.93 3.60
CA LEU A 269 14.54 25.20 4.49
C LEU A 269 14.66 24.47 5.83
N VAL A 270 15.30 23.30 5.87
CA VAL A 270 15.61 22.60 7.13
C VAL A 270 16.68 23.36 7.92
N GLU A 271 17.78 23.79 7.26
CA GLU A 271 18.86 24.55 7.89
C GLU A 271 18.40 25.93 8.39
N GLU A 272 17.45 26.56 7.70
CA GLU A 272 16.80 27.81 8.12
C GLU A 272 15.73 27.61 9.22
N GLY A 273 15.44 26.37 9.62
CA GLY A 273 14.42 26.04 10.63
C GLY A 273 12.97 26.22 10.16
N LYS A 274 12.74 26.37 8.84
CA LYS A 274 11.40 26.49 8.23
C LYS A 274 10.71 25.15 8.03
N ILE A 275 11.49 24.07 7.91
CA ILE A 275 11.02 22.69 7.99
C ILE A 275 11.67 22.07 9.22
N ARG A 276 10.87 21.80 10.25
CA ARG A 276 11.37 21.22 11.51
C ARG A 276 11.40 19.70 11.51
N HIS A 277 10.48 19.06 10.79
CA HIS A 277 10.28 17.61 10.83
C HIS A 277 9.54 17.10 9.61
N PHE A 278 9.86 15.86 9.22
CA PHE A 278 9.18 15.08 8.21
C PHE A 278 8.36 13.97 8.89
N PHE A 279 7.15 13.76 8.39
CA PHE A 279 6.32 12.64 8.81
C PHE A 279 6.01 11.77 7.60
N LEU A 280 6.11 10.45 7.73
CA LEU A 280 5.39 9.55 6.85
C LEU A 280 4.10 9.15 7.55
N VAL A 281 2.95 9.58 7.03
CA VAL A 281 1.62 9.18 7.55
C VAL A 281 0.92 8.40 6.44
N GLY A 282 0.88 7.08 6.56
CA GLY A 282 0.38 6.24 5.48
C GLY A 282 0.51 4.75 5.75
N GLY A 283 0.31 3.96 4.70
CA GLY A 283 0.17 2.50 4.78
C GLY A 283 -1.27 2.05 4.48
N CYS A 284 -1.73 0.93 5.02
CA CYS A 284 -3.04 0.38 4.66
C CYS A 284 -4.15 0.88 5.59
N ASP A 285 -5.21 1.45 5.02
CA ASP A 285 -6.38 1.91 5.77
C ASP A 285 -7.28 0.74 6.24
N SER A 286 -8.00 1.00 7.32
CA SER A 286 -8.88 0.07 8.01
C SER A 286 -10.18 0.77 8.46
N PRO A 287 -11.34 0.10 8.41
CA PRO A 287 -12.61 0.67 8.87
C PRO A 287 -12.72 0.79 10.40
N LEU A 288 -11.68 0.43 11.15
CA LEU A 288 -11.65 0.56 12.60
C LEU A 288 -11.78 2.03 13.03
N LYS A 289 -12.57 2.30 14.08
CA LYS A 289 -12.73 3.66 14.63
C LYS A 289 -11.39 4.31 14.97
N LYS A 290 -10.44 3.52 15.50
CA LYS A 290 -9.10 4.00 15.86
C LYS A 290 -8.28 4.50 14.66
N ALA A 291 -8.64 4.16 13.41
CA ALA A 291 -8.02 4.73 12.22
C ALA A 291 -8.35 6.23 12.02
N GLN A 292 -9.28 6.80 12.79
CA GLN A 292 -9.49 8.25 12.83
C GLN A 292 -8.26 9.01 13.39
N TYR A 293 -7.41 8.33 14.18
CA TYR A 293 -6.14 8.84 14.68
C TYR A 293 -5.31 9.51 13.58
N TYR A 294 -5.19 8.91 12.39
CA TYR A 294 -4.32 9.43 11.32
C TYR A 294 -4.80 10.78 10.78
N ARG A 295 -6.11 11.00 10.70
CA ARG A 295 -6.70 12.30 10.35
C ARG A 295 -6.38 13.33 11.43
N GLU A 296 -6.72 13.02 12.67
CA GLU A 296 -6.57 13.93 13.82
C GLU A 296 -5.10 14.30 14.07
N PHE A 297 -4.20 13.32 13.93
CA PHE A 297 -2.76 13.52 13.98
C PHE A 297 -2.32 14.53 12.92
N THR A 298 -2.67 14.30 11.66
CA THR A 298 -2.26 15.18 10.56
C THR A 298 -2.84 16.59 10.67
N GLU A 299 -4.08 16.75 11.08
CA GLU A 299 -4.72 18.07 11.27
C GLU A 299 -4.07 18.89 12.39
N ARG A 300 -3.49 18.22 13.39
CA ARG A 300 -2.81 18.85 14.54
C ARG A 300 -1.33 19.14 14.30
N LEU A 301 -0.74 18.66 13.19
CA LEU A 301 0.67 18.87 12.92
C LEU A 301 1.00 20.36 12.71
N PRO A 302 2.09 20.87 13.31
CA PRO A 302 2.58 22.23 13.08
C PRO A 302 2.80 22.54 11.60
N ARG A 303 2.62 23.81 11.19
CA ARG A 303 2.71 24.23 9.78
C ARG A 303 4.11 24.15 9.18
N ASP A 304 5.14 24.01 9.99
CA ASP A 304 6.55 23.85 9.62
C ASP A 304 6.95 22.36 9.45
N THR A 305 5.99 21.49 9.15
CA THR A 305 6.20 20.05 8.91
C THR A 305 5.83 19.64 7.48
N ILE A 306 6.55 18.66 6.93
CA ILE A 306 6.23 18.02 5.65
C ILE A 306 5.72 16.60 5.90
N ILE A 307 4.67 16.20 5.18
CA ILE A 307 4.02 14.90 5.29
C ILE A 307 4.16 14.15 3.96
N PHE A 308 4.85 13.02 4.01
CA PHE A 308 4.77 11.99 2.99
C PHE A 308 3.60 11.06 3.28
N THR A 309 2.85 10.69 2.24
CA THR A 309 1.81 9.66 2.32
C THR A 309 1.92 8.70 1.15
N LEU A 310 1.32 7.52 1.32
CA LEU A 310 1.29 6.45 0.34
C LEU A 310 0.22 5.45 0.72
N ALA A 311 -0.11 4.56 -0.21
CA ALA A 311 -1.10 3.50 -0.06
C ALA A 311 -2.49 4.03 0.34
N CYS A 312 -3.45 3.13 0.59
CA CYS A 312 -4.83 3.54 0.82
C CYS A 312 -5.05 4.32 2.12
N GLY A 313 -4.11 4.29 3.07
CA GLY A 313 -4.08 5.15 4.25
C GLY A 313 -4.09 6.65 3.90
N LYS A 314 -3.60 7.02 2.72
CA LYS A 314 -3.66 8.39 2.21
C LYS A 314 -5.07 8.97 2.22
N PHE A 315 -6.11 8.16 2.02
CA PHE A 315 -7.50 8.63 1.96
C PHE A 315 -8.05 9.14 3.29
N ARG A 316 -7.26 9.04 4.36
CA ARG A 316 -7.53 9.74 5.62
C ARG A 316 -7.17 11.23 5.55
N ILE A 317 -6.21 11.61 4.71
CA ILE A 317 -5.56 12.93 4.77
C ILE A 317 -5.38 13.62 3.42
N ASN A 318 -5.52 12.92 2.29
CA ASN A 318 -5.24 13.44 0.94
C ASN A 318 -6.28 14.42 0.40
N ASP A 319 -7.38 14.63 1.11
CA ASP A 319 -8.36 15.67 0.87
C ASP A 319 -8.08 16.97 1.64
N LEU A 320 -7.08 16.98 2.54
CA LEU A 320 -6.73 18.15 3.33
C LEU A 320 -5.92 19.15 2.50
N ASP A 321 -6.31 20.42 2.57
CA ASP A 321 -5.46 21.53 2.11
C ASP A 321 -4.52 21.94 3.24
N LEU A 322 -3.30 21.40 3.20
CA LEU A 322 -2.26 21.69 4.20
C LEU A 322 -1.33 22.84 3.77
N GLY A 323 -1.51 23.41 2.57
CA GLY A 323 -0.65 24.42 1.98
C GLY A 323 0.76 23.93 1.60
N ASP A 324 1.68 24.87 1.47
CA ASP A 324 3.08 24.65 1.13
C ASP A 324 4.03 25.42 2.07
N ILE A 325 5.29 25.00 2.10
CA ILE A 325 6.40 25.72 2.75
C ILE A 325 7.29 26.25 1.64
N GLU A 326 7.14 27.54 1.35
CA GLU A 326 7.87 28.27 0.30
C GLU A 326 7.87 27.56 -1.06
N GLY A 327 6.75 26.97 -1.47
CA GLY A 327 6.57 26.25 -2.73
C GLY A 327 6.84 24.75 -2.66
N ILE A 328 7.16 24.19 -1.49
CA ILE A 328 7.18 22.74 -1.26
C ILE A 328 5.83 22.31 -0.66
N PRO A 329 5.02 21.50 -1.35
CA PRO A 329 3.75 21.02 -0.81
C PRO A 329 3.94 20.33 0.53
N ARG A 330 3.10 20.66 1.53
CA ARG A 330 3.15 20.00 2.84
C ARG A 330 2.64 18.57 2.82
N LEU A 331 1.85 18.19 1.82
CA LEU A 331 1.37 16.84 1.62
C LEU A 331 1.86 16.29 0.29
N ILE A 332 2.62 15.20 0.35
CA ILE A 332 3.30 14.60 -0.79
C ILE A 332 2.89 13.13 -0.89
N ASP A 333 2.08 12.79 -1.89
CA ASP A 333 1.65 11.42 -2.16
C ASP A 333 2.64 10.70 -3.09
N LEU A 334 3.32 9.69 -2.54
CA LEU A 334 4.36 8.91 -3.21
C LEU A 334 3.79 7.78 -4.09
N GLY A 335 2.53 7.38 -3.88
CA GLY A 335 1.87 6.38 -4.71
C GLY A 335 1.23 5.22 -3.92
N GLN A 336 1.31 4.00 -4.46
CA GLN A 336 0.72 2.79 -3.90
C GLN A 336 1.51 2.30 -2.68
N CYS A 337 1.07 1.23 -2.02
CA CYS A 337 1.86 0.58 -0.98
C CYS A 337 3.26 0.14 -1.45
N ASN A 338 3.43 -0.38 -2.67
CA ASN A 338 4.76 -0.68 -3.22
C ASN A 338 5.66 0.56 -3.39
N ASP A 339 5.09 1.77 -3.49
CA ASP A 339 5.87 3.00 -3.55
C ASP A 339 6.46 3.38 -2.17
N SER A 340 6.30 2.54 -1.13
CA SER A 340 7.17 2.58 0.06
C SER A 340 8.66 2.50 -0.30
N ILE A 341 9.02 1.92 -1.45
CA ILE A 341 10.40 1.99 -1.93
C ILE A 341 10.84 3.40 -2.29
N VAL A 342 9.94 4.24 -2.79
CA VAL A 342 10.23 5.66 -3.06
C VAL A 342 10.49 6.38 -1.74
N ALA A 343 9.72 6.07 -0.69
CA ALA A 343 9.97 6.62 0.64
C ALA A 343 11.34 6.21 1.18
N ILE A 344 11.70 4.93 1.11
CA ILE A 344 13.01 4.42 1.54
C ILE A 344 14.15 5.12 0.78
N ASP A 345 14.03 5.21 -0.53
CA ASP A 345 15.01 5.87 -1.38
C ASP A 345 15.14 7.39 -1.07
N ILE A 346 14.05 8.05 -0.63
CA ILE A 346 14.10 9.44 -0.16
C ILE A 346 14.82 9.52 1.18
N VAL A 347 14.57 8.60 2.12
CA VAL A 347 15.27 8.54 3.41
C VAL A 347 16.77 8.39 3.22
N GLU A 348 17.20 7.44 2.37
CA GLU A 348 18.60 7.23 2.03
C GLU A 348 19.22 8.52 1.46
N ALA A 349 18.53 9.18 0.53
CA ALA A 349 19.02 10.41 -0.09
C ALA A 349 19.07 11.61 0.87
N LEU A 350 18.11 11.74 1.80
CA LEU A 350 18.14 12.78 2.84
C LEU A 350 19.28 12.52 3.83
N SER A 351 19.50 11.27 4.22
CA SER A 351 20.61 10.86 5.09
C SER A 351 21.96 11.25 4.47
N GLU A 352 22.17 10.96 3.18
CA GLU A 352 23.36 11.39 2.43
C GLU A 352 23.47 12.92 2.36
N LEU A 353 22.37 13.61 2.06
CA LEU A 353 22.32 15.07 1.90
C LEU A 353 22.69 15.84 3.17
N PHE A 354 22.28 15.33 4.33
CA PHE A 354 22.56 15.91 5.64
C PHE A 354 23.83 15.34 6.30
N GLY A 355 24.39 14.25 5.76
CA GLY A 355 25.59 13.61 6.32
C GLY A 355 25.37 12.98 7.69
N VAL A 356 24.15 12.48 7.94
CA VAL A 356 23.74 11.88 9.23
C VAL A 356 23.19 10.48 8.99
N GLY A 357 23.17 9.61 10.02
CA GLY A 357 22.53 8.30 9.91
C GLY A 357 21.01 8.42 9.65
N ILE A 358 20.40 7.38 9.07
CA ILE A 358 18.94 7.37 8.77
C ILE A 358 18.06 7.62 10.00
N ASN A 359 18.53 7.21 11.18
CA ASN A 359 17.83 7.37 12.46
C ASN A 359 18.10 8.74 13.13
N GLU A 360 19.00 9.54 12.57
CA GLU A 360 19.30 10.92 13.01
C GLU A 360 18.53 11.95 12.17
N LEU A 361 17.86 11.52 11.11
CA LEU A 361 16.98 12.39 10.33
C LEU A 361 15.79 12.85 11.19
N PRO A 362 15.31 14.09 11.00
CA PRO A 362 14.08 14.57 11.64
C PRO A 362 12.87 13.96 10.94
N LEU A 363 12.74 12.63 11.00
CA LEU A 363 11.72 11.84 10.33
C LEU A 363 11.04 10.91 11.34
N THR A 364 9.72 10.82 11.27
CA THR A 364 8.95 9.84 12.04
C THR A 364 7.91 9.15 11.16
N ILE A 365 7.78 7.83 11.32
CA ILE A 365 6.88 7.02 10.53
C ILE A 365 5.64 6.69 11.36
N ILE A 366 4.49 7.22 10.96
CA ILE A 366 3.17 6.93 11.51
C ILE A 366 2.51 5.89 10.61
N LEU A 367 2.81 4.61 10.89
CA LEU A 367 2.49 3.48 10.04
C LEU A 367 1.09 2.93 10.33
N SER A 368 0.22 3.02 9.34
CA SER A 368 -1.05 2.29 9.28
C SER A 368 -0.88 0.94 8.60
N TRP A 369 -1.49 -0.10 9.15
CA TRP A 369 -1.46 -1.43 8.55
C TRP A 369 -2.83 -2.12 8.61
N MET A 370 -3.00 -3.10 7.74
CA MET A 370 -4.20 -3.93 7.68
C MET A 370 -3.89 -5.35 7.19
N GLU A 371 -3.26 -5.48 6.02
CA GLU A 371 -3.02 -6.77 5.37
C GLU A 371 -1.54 -7.05 5.13
N GLN A 372 -1.25 -8.07 4.33
CA GLN A 372 0.05 -8.72 4.25
C GLN A 372 1.13 -7.87 3.56
N LYS A 373 0.76 -7.02 2.60
CA LYS A 373 1.70 -6.09 1.97
C LYS A 373 2.25 -5.10 2.99
N ALA A 374 1.41 -4.60 3.89
CA ALA A 374 1.87 -3.74 4.99
C ALA A 374 2.77 -4.46 5.99
N VAL A 375 2.57 -5.77 6.23
CA VAL A 375 3.48 -6.58 7.07
C VAL A 375 4.85 -6.72 6.40
N ALA A 376 4.89 -6.96 5.09
CA ALA A 376 6.14 -7.01 4.34
C ALA A 376 6.88 -5.66 4.36
N ILE A 377 6.15 -4.54 4.24
CA ILE A 377 6.72 -3.19 4.37
C ILE A 377 7.30 -2.97 5.78
N LEU A 378 6.59 -3.36 6.85
CA LEU A 378 7.11 -3.24 8.21
C LEU A 378 8.46 -3.96 8.33
N TRP A 379 8.58 -5.19 7.83
CA TRP A 379 9.85 -5.91 7.84
C TRP A 379 10.93 -5.26 6.97
N SER A 380 10.57 -4.64 5.84
CA SER A 380 11.52 -3.83 5.08
C SER A 380 12.09 -2.69 5.92
N LEU A 381 11.25 -1.97 6.67
CA LEU A 381 11.72 -0.90 7.57
C LEU A 381 12.62 -1.47 8.68
N LEU A 382 12.23 -2.58 9.30
CA LEU A 382 13.03 -3.24 10.34
C LEU A 382 14.37 -3.75 9.80
N SER A 383 14.42 -4.29 8.58
CA SER A 383 15.66 -4.77 7.95
C SER A 383 16.68 -3.65 7.71
N LEU A 384 16.21 -2.42 7.51
CA LEU A 384 17.06 -1.23 7.40
C LEU A 384 17.54 -0.71 8.76
N GLY A 385 17.05 -1.27 9.87
CA GLY A 385 17.29 -0.75 11.22
C GLY A 385 16.62 0.61 11.46
N LEU A 386 15.56 0.94 10.71
CA LEU A 386 14.80 2.17 10.92
C LEU A 386 14.08 2.14 12.26
N LYS A 387 14.26 3.21 13.03
CA LYS A 387 13.62 3.47 14.32
C LYS A 387 12.53 4.52 14.17
N SER A 388 11.88 4.90 15.27
CA SER A 388 10.83 5.94 15.29
C SER A 388 9.60 5.60 14.45
N ILE A 389 9.14 4.35 14.55
CA ILE A 389 7.92 3.86 13.91
C ILE A 389 6.80 3.80 14.95
N TYR A 390 5.71 4.51 14.70
CA TYR A 390 4.44 4.41 15.42
C TYR A 390 3.47 3.54 14.63
N LEU A 391 3.21 2.33 15.14
CA LEU A 391 2.39 1.32 14.49
C LEU A 391 0.94 1.36 14.97
N GLY A 392 -0.01 1.24 14.03
CA GLY A 392 -1.42 1.13 14.35
C GLY A 392 -2.31 0.67 13.18
N PRO A 393 -3.63 0.56 13.40
CA PRO A 393 -4.34 0.96 14.61
C PRO A 393 -4.26 -0.06 15.76
N ILE A 394 -3.95 -1.32 15.45
CA ILE A 394 -3.85 -2.42 16.42
C ILE A 394 -2.51 -3.13 16.27
N ILE A 395 -2.10 -3.88 17.30
CA ILE A 395 -0.94 -4.78 17.21
C ILE A 395 -1.31 -5.97 16.30
N PRO A 396 -0.42 -6.42 15.41
CA PRO A 396 -0.63 -7.65 14.65
C PRO A 396 -0.85 -8.87 15.54
N GLY A 397 -1.85 -9.69 15.21
CA GLY A 397 -2.22 -10.86 16.03
C GLY A 397 -1.16 -11.98 16.11
N TRP A 398 -0.07 -11.87 15.35
CA TRP A 398 1.09 -12.75 15.45
C TRP A 398 2.11 -12.27 16.50
N VAL A 399 2.05 -11.02 16.94
CA VAL A 399 2.94 -10.49 17.98
C VAL A 399 2.46 -11.00 19.35
N ASN A 400 3.32 -11.71 20.07
CA ASN A 400 3.19 -11.99 21.50
C ASN A 400 4.13 -11.08 22.31
N ASP A 401 4.14 -11.21 23.63
CA ASP A 401 4.95 -10.37 24.51
C ASP A 401 6.45 -10.48 24.21
N ASP A 402 6.96 -11.70 23.95
CA ASP A 402 8.38 -11.90 23.61
C ASP A 402 8.78 -11.13 22.34
N ILE A 403 7.99 -11.25 21.27
CA ILE A 403 8.22 -10.55 20.01
C ILE A 403 8.04 -9.05 20.19
N LEU A 404 7.05 -8.61 20.96
CA LEU A 404 6.82 -7.19 21.21
C LEU A 404 8.00 -6.56 21.95
N ASN A 405 8.56 -7.25 22.95
CA ASN A 405 9.72 -6.77 23.69
C ASN A 405 10.90 -6.55 22.75
N VAL A 406 11.20 -7.49 21.85
CA VAL A 406 12.25 -7.33 20.84
C VAL A 406 11.97 -6.12 19.93
N LEU A 407 10.74 -5.99 19.42
CA LEU A 407 10.35 -4.86 18.56
C LEU A 407 10.48 -3.50 19.28
N VAL A 408 10.23 -3.45 20.58
CA VAL A 408 10.36 -2.22 21.38
C VAL A 408 11.83 -1.94 21.73
N GLU A 409 12.56 -2.93 22.23
CA GLU A 409 13.93 -2.76 22.74
C GLU A 409 14.94 -2.52 21.61
N ASP A 410 14.87 -3.31 20.53
CA ASP A 410 15.88 -3.27 19.47
C ASP A 410 15.51 -2.26 18.37
N TYR A 411 14.22 -2.15 18.05
CA TYR A 411 13.72 -1.34 16.93
C TYR A 411 12.99 -0.07 17.35
N ASP A 412 12.82 0.18 18.66
CA ASP A 412 12.16 1.38 19.18
C ASP A 412 10.73 1.58 18.59
N LEU A 413 10.06 0.46 18.30
CA LEU A 413 8.70 0.43 17.79
C LEU A 413 7.74 0.94 18.87
N LYS A 414 6.90 1.91 18.50
CA LYS A 414 5.88 2.49 19.37
C LYS A 414 4.51 2.13 18.82
N LEU A 415 3.52 2.09 19.70
CA LEU A 415 2.12 1.97 19.29
C LEU A 415 1.48 3.35 19.28
N ILE A 416 0.60 3.61 18.31
CA ILE A 416 -0.16 4.86 18.30
C ILE A 416 -1.05 4.97 19.55
N GLY A 417 -1.04 6.15 20.16
CA GLY A 417 -1.80 6.52 21.34
C GLY A 417 -2.79 7.65 21.03
N ASP A 418 -2.67 8.75 21.78
CA ASP A 418 -3.41 9.98 21.55
C ASP A 418 -2.63 10.87 20.56
N PRO A 419 -3.26 11.45 19.53
CA PRO A 419 -2.56 12.24 18.53
C PRO A 419 -1.77 13.43 19.09
N GLU A 420 -2.32 14.17 20.05
CA GLU A 420 -1.67 15.35 20.62
C GLU A 420 -0.46 14.95 21.48
N GLU A 421 -0.63 13.91 22.29
CA GLU A 421 0.44 13.33 23.08
C GLU A 421 1.60 12.80 22.23
N ASP A 422 1.28 12.08 21.15
CA ASP A 422 2.28 11.50 20.26
C ASP A 422 3.04 12.59 19.50
N ILE A 423 2.36 13.62 18.97
CA ILE A 423 3.02 14.80 18.37
C ILE A 423 3.97 15.45 19.36
N ARG A 424 3.53 15.63 20.61
CA ARG A 424 4.29 16.32 21.65
C ARG A 424 5.49 15.49 22.12
N LYS A 425 5.46 14.16 22.04
CA LYS A 425 6.63 13.29 22.24
C LYS A 425 7.60 13.31 21.06
N ILE A 426 7.08 13.39 19.83
CA ILE A 426 7.91 13.33 18.61
C ILE A 426 8.67 14.63 18.38
N LEU A 427 8.05 15.78 18.68
CA LEU A 427 8.61 17.12 18.42
C LEU A 427 9.31 17.76 19.63
N GLN A 428 9.42 17.02 20.74
CA GLN A 428 10.28 17.37 21.88
C GLN A 428 11.73 17.13 21.52
#